data_AF-A0A161X8K9-F1
#
_entry.id   AF-A0A161X8K9-F1
#
_cell.length_a   1.000
_cell.length_b   1.000
_cell.length_c   1.000
_cell.angle_alpha   90.00
_cell.angle_beta   90.00
_cell.angle_gamma   90.00
#
_symmetry.space_group_name_H-M   'P 1'
#
loop_
_entity.id
_entity.type
_entity.pdbx_description
1 polymer ?
#
loop_
_entity_poly.entity_id
_entity_poly.type
_entity_poly.pdbx_seq_one_letter_code
_entity_poly.pdbx_strand_id
1 'polypeptide(L)'
;MVSFVTGVDTPYTSTVEKALENKAGMNALDISVRFQTEMDKINDKIIEAQNSNLAETEKMFTLQLLVNTYTTMGQTRTSMVKAHADMVKACARNIA
;
A
#
# COMPACT_ATOMS: atom_id res chain seq x y z
N MET A 1 -15.11 -10.93 -13.04
CA MET A 1 -13.91 -10.06 -13.06
C MET A 1 -14.03 -9.12 -11.88
N VAL A 2 -13.48 -9.52 -10.71
CA VAL A 2 -13.61 -8.76 -9.47
C VAL A 2 -12.57 -7.64 -9.52
N SER A 3 -13.05 -6.41 -9.68
CA SER A 3 -12.23 -5.21 -9.81
C SER A 3 -11.39 -4.99 -8.54
N PHE A 4 -10.08 -4.85 -8.71
CA PHE A 4 -9.07 -4.49 -7.69
C PHE A 4 -9.34 -3.14 -6.99
N VAL A 5 -10.37 -2.40 -7.42
CA VAL A 5 -10.69 -1.03 -6.99
C VAL A 5 -11.52 -0.99 -5.69
N THR A 6 -12.02 -2.12 -5.19
CA THR A 6 -12.94 -2.10 -4.02
C THR A 6 -12.30 -1.64 -2.70
N GLY A 7 -10.96 -1.60 -2.61
CA GLY A 7 -10.24 -1.11 -1.43
C GLY A 7 -9.73 0.34 -1.52
N VAL A 8 -9.78 0.95 -2.71
CA VAL A 8 -9.15 2.25 -3.02
C VAL A 8 -10.18 3.37 -3.20
N ASP A 9 -11.46 3.04 -3.35
CA ASP A 9 -12.50 4.00 -3.73
C ASP A 9 -13.24 4.66 -2.56
N THR A 10 -12.80 4.49 -1.31
CA THR A 10 -13.36 5.26 -0.21
C THR A 10 -12.89 6.70 -0.34
N PRO A 11 -13.78 7.67 -0.67
CA PRO A 11 -13.38 9.06 -0.80
C PRO A 11 -12.98 9.55 0.59
N TYR A 12 -11.77 10.10 0.70
CA TYR A 12 -11.27 10.72 1.91
C TYR A 12 -11.97 12.08 2.10
N THR A 13 -13.23 12.03 2.56
CA THR A 13 -14.00 13.23 2.89
C THR A 13 -13.80 13.58 4.34
N SER A 14 -13.30 14.79 4.59
CA SER A 14 -13.20 15.37 5.92
C SER A 14 -14.45 16.22 6.14
N THR A 15 -15.28 15.88 7.11
CA THR A 15 -16.45 16.67 7.55
C THR A 15 -16.09 17.69 8.63
N VAL A 16 -14.81 18.04 8.78
CA VAL A 16 -14.31 18.87 9.90
C VAL A 16 -14.15 20.33 9.48
N GLU A 17 -14.82 21.22 10.21
CA GLU A 17 -14.89 22.68 9.96
C GLU A 17 -13.56 23.43 10.13
N LYS A 18 -12.54 22.81 10.75
CA LYS A 18 -11.25 23.48 11.05
C LYS A 18 -10.10 22.91 10.24
N ALA A 19 -9.30 23.81 9.66
CA ALA A 19 -8.21 23.54 8.72
C ALA A 19 -7.07 22.62 9.20
N LEU A 20 -7.05 22.20 10.47
CA LEU A 20 -6.01 21.35 11.08
C LEU A 20 -6.53 19.98 11.55
N GLU A 21 -7.84 19.73 11.49
CA GLU A 21 -8.44 18.43 11.86
C GLU A 21 -8.65 17.52 10.66
N ASN A 22 -8.47 18.05 9.44
CA ASN A 22 -8.51 17.28 8.21
C ASN A 22 -7.26 16.37 8.12
N LYS A 23 -7.39 15.16 8.68
CA LYS A 23 -6.36 14.09 8.59
C LYS A 23 -6.43 13.33 7.25
N ALA A 24 -7.35 13.71 6.37
CA ALA A 24 -7.54 13.06 5.08
C ALA A 24 -6.30 13.30 4.20
N GLY A 25 -5.59 12.24 3.83
CA GLY A 25 -4.33 12.31 3.08
C GLY A 25 -3.06 12.56 3.91
N MET A 26 -3.16 13.09 5.14
CA MET A 26 -2.01 13.25 6.04
C MET A 26 -1.77 12.05 6.98
N ASN A 27 -2.66 11.06 7.02
CA ASN A 27 -2.45 9.85 7.81
C ASN A 27 -1.61 8.81 7.03
N ALA A 28 -0.33 9.13 6.79
CA ALA A 28 0.59 8.20 6.13
C ALA A 28 0.78 6.90 6.90
N LEU A 29 0.52 6.90 8.22
CA LEU A 29 0.53 5.68 9.02
C LEU A 29 -0.62 4.75 8.60
N ASP A 30 -1.85 5.25 8.47
CA ASP A 30 -3.01 4.45 8.04
C ASP A 30 -2.84 3.91 6.61
N ILE A 31 -2.33 4.74 5.69
CA ILE A 31 -2.02 4.31 4.32
C ILE A 31 -0.93 3.24 4.33
N SER A 32 0.12 3.41 5.15
CA SER A 32 1.21 2.42 5.30
C SER A 32 0.73 1.09 5.89
N VAL A 33 -0.21 1.13 6.83
CA VAL A 33 -0.85 -0.06 7.41
C VAL A 33 -1.70 -0.79 6.36
N ARG A 34 -2.50 -0.07 5.56
CA ARG A 34 -3.25 -0.68 4.45
C ARG A 34 -2.34 -1.35 3.44
N PHE A 35 -1.23 -0.71 3.06
CA PHE A 35 -0.23 -1.32 2.17
C PHE A 35 0.36 -2.59 2.77
N GLN A 36 0.63 -2.61 4.08
CA GLN A 36 1.10 -3.82 4.76
C GLN A 36 0.05 -4.93 4.69
N THR A 37 -1.22 -4.65 4.98
CA THR A 37 -2.31 -5.63 4.90
C THR A 37 -2.46 -6.24 3.50
N GLU A 38 -2.35 -5.43 2.44
CA GLU A 38 -2.39 -5.94 1.07
C GLU A 38 -1.14 -6.76 0.70
N MET A 39 0.04 -6.36 1.21
CA MET A 39 1.26 -7.16 1.04
C MET A 39 1.19 -8.51 1.76
N ASP A 40 0.57 -8.57 2.94
CA ASP A 40 0.36 -9.82 3.67
C ASP A 40 -0.53 -10.78 2.87
N LYS A 41 -1.62 -10.28 2.24
CA LYS A 41 -2.46 -11.07 1.33
C LYS A 41 -1.68 -11.60 0.12
N ILE A 42 -0.76 -10.81 -0.44
CA ILE A 42 0.09 -11.25 -1.55
C ILE A 42 1.07 -12.32 -1.07
N ASN A 43 1.61 -12.17 0.13
CA ASN A 43 2.49 -13.17 0.74
C ASN A 43 1.76 -14.51 0.94
N ASP A 44 0.52 -14.47 1.42
CA ASP A 44 -0.31 -15.68 1.54
C ASP A 44 -0.53 -16.36 0.18
N LYS A 45 -0.78 -15.57 -0.88
CA LYS A 45 -0.90 -16.08 -2.25
C LYS A 45 0.41 -16.65 -2.80
N ILE A 46 1.56 -16.10 -2.42
CA ILE A 46 2.88 -16.65 -2.78
C ILE A 46 3.03 -18.03 -2.15
N ILE A 47 2.71 -18.17 -0.87
CA ILE A 47 2.77 -19.44 -0.14
C ILE A 47 1.80 -20.46 -0.75
N GLU A 48 0.58 -20.03 -1.08
CA GLU A 48 -0.42 -20.88 -1.74
C GLU A 48 0.06 -21.33 -3.14
N ALA A 49 0.57 -20.41 -3.96
CA ALA A 49 1.11 -20.73 -5.28
C ALA A 49 2.32 -21.68 -5.19
N GLN A 50 3.15 -21.55 -4.15
CA GLN A 50 4.27 -22.46 -3.88
C GLN A 50 3.82 -23.88 -3.51
N ASN A 51 2.69 -24.02 -2.84
CA ASN A 51 2.15 -25.33 -2.43
C ASN A 51 1.13 -25.90 -3.43
N SER A 52 0.79 -25.14 -4.46
CA SER A 52 -0.14 -25.55 -5.51
C SER A 52 0.40 -26.69 -6.36
N ASN A 53 -0.52 -27.55 -6.80
CA ASN A 53 -0.30 -28.67 -7.71
C ASN A 53 -0.40 -28.27 -9.20
N LEU A 54 -0.23 -26.96 -9.49
CA LEU A 54 -0.14 -26.41 -10.84
C LEU A 54 1.06 -27.02 -11.60
N ALA A 55 0.98 -27.01 -12.93
CA ALA A 55 2.12 -27.36 -13.78
C ALA A 55 3.31 -26.44 -13.46
N GLU A 56 4.52 -27.01 -13.41
CA GLU A 56 5.73 -26.33 -12.90
C GLU A 56 6.00 -24.97 -13.58
N THR A 57 5.70 -24.88 -14.87
CA THR A 57 5.85 -23.64 -15.67
C THR A 57 4.82 -22.57 -15.33
N GLU A 58 3.55 -22.96 -15.14
CA GLU A 58 2.49 -22.03 -14.74
C GLU A 58 2.73 -21.52 -13.31
N LYS A 59 3.15 -22.43 -12.43
CA LYS A 59 3.56 -22.13 -11.06
C LYS A 59 4.71 -21.12 -11.03
N MET A 60 5.75 -21.32 -11.84
CA MET A 60 6.88 -20.40 -11.93
C MET A 60 6.45 -19.01 -12.42
N PHE A 61 5.62 -18.94 -13.47
CA PHE A 61 5.10 -17.68 -13.97
C PHE A 61 4.27 -16.92 -12.92
N THR A 62 3.35 -17.63 -12.25
CA THR A 62 2.52 -17.05 -11.18
C THR A 62 3.36 -16.56 -10.00
N LEU A 63 4.36 -17.34 -9.58
CA LEU A 63 5.28 -16.93 -8.52
C LEU A 63 6.07 -15.68 -8.91
N GLN A 64 6.60 -15.62 -10.13
CA GLN A 64 7.34 -14.46 -10.60
C GLN A 64 6.47 -13.20 -10.60
N LEU A 65 5.22 -13.31 -11.04
CA LEU A 65 4.25 -12.22 -11.03
C LEU A 65 4.00 -11.74 -9.58
N LEU A 66 3.66 -12.65 -8.68
CA LEU A 66 3.33 -12.34 -7.29
C LEU A 66 4.52 -11.72 -6.53
N VAL A 67 5.73 -12.25 -6.71
CA VAL A 67 6.96 -11.74 -6.08
C VAL A 67 7.30 -10.34 -6.61
N ASN A 68 7.15 -10.10 -7.92
CA ASN A 68 7.36 -8.78 -8.51
C ASN A 68 6.36 -7.75 -7.97
N THR A 69 5.07 -8.14 -7.85
CA THR A 69 4.04 -7.29 -7.24
C THR A 69 4.36 -6.97 -5.78
N TYR A 70 4.72 -7.98 -4.98
CA TYR A 70 5.12 -7.79 -3.58
C TYR A 70 6.30 -6.81 -3.46
N THR A 71 7.35 -7.02 -4.25
CA THR A 71 8.56 -6.18 -4.23
C THR A 71 8.24 -4.73 -4.62
N THR A 72 7.44 -4.54 -5.67
CA THR A 72 7.03 -3.20 -6.13
C THR A 72 6.23 -2.47 -5.05
N MET A 73 5.26 -3.14 -4.43
CA MET A 73 4.46 -2.56 -3.34
C MET A 73 5.31 -2.17 -2.13
N GLY A 74 6.28 -3.00 -1.75
CA GLY A 74 7.21 -2.68 -0.64
C GLY A 74 8.05 -1.43 -0.92
N GLN A 75 8.50 -1.26 -2.15
CA GLN A 75 9.20 -0.05 -2.59
C GLN A 75 8.29 1.18 -2.56
N THR A 76 7.07 1.07 -3.10
CA THR A 76 6.07 2.16 -3.06
C THR A 76 5.76 2.58 -1.63
N ARG A 77 5.53 1.63 -0.72
CA ARG A 77 5.28 1.90 0.71
C ARG A 77 6.41 2.71 1.33
N THR A 78 7.65 2.29 1.10
CA THR A 78 8.83 2.98 1.64
C THR A 78 8.94 4.41 1.11
N SER A 79 8.75 4.60 -0.20
CA SER A 79 8.81 5.92 -0.83
C SER A 79 7.71 6.86 -0.32
N MET A 80 6.49 6.36 -0.10
CA MET A 80 5.40 7.16 0.47
C MET A 80 5.68 7.60 1.91
N VAL A 81 6.18 6.71 2.76
CA VAL A 81 6.54 7.05 4.15
C VAL A 81 7.62 8.13 4.17
N LYS A 82 8.63 8.02 3.29
CA LYS A 82 9.66 9.06 3.14
C LYS A 82 9.08 10.40 2.69
N ALA A 83 8.27 10.39 1.63
CA ALA A 83 7.63 11.61 1.13
C ALA A 83 6.79 12.31 2.20
N HIS A 84 6.06 11.55 3.01
CA HIS A 84 5.30 12.11 4.13
C HIS A 84 6.22 12.72 5.21
N ALA A 85 7.28 12.03 5.59
CA ALA A 85 8.25 12.56 6.54
C ALA A 85 8.90 13.86 6.03
N ASP A 86 9.17 13.95 4.73
CA ASP A 86 9.73 15.16 4.11
C ASP A 86 8.72 16.31 4.06
N MET A 87 7.43 16.02 3.80
CA MET A 87 6.37 17.03 3.92
C MET A 87 6.27 17.59 5.35
N VAL A 88 6.27 16.72 6.37
CA VAL A 88 6.23 17.15 7.78
C VAL A 88 7.43 18.02 8.13
N LYS A 89 8.64 17.61 7.70
CA LYS A 89 9.86 18.40 7.91
C LYS A 89 9.80 19.75 7.20
N ALA A 90 9.29 19.81 5.97
CA ALA A 90 9.14 21.05 5.22
C ALA A 90 8.17 22.02 5.91
N CYS A 91 7.02 21.51 6.39
CA CYS A 91 6.09 22.30 7.19
C CYS A 91 6.75 22.83 8.48
N ALA A 92 7.47 21.97 9.21
CA ALA A 92 8.16 22.38 10.44
C ALA A 92 9.22 23.47 10.20
N ARG A 93 9.93 23.43 9.06
CA ARG A 93 10.91 24.46 8.70
C ARG A 93 10.28 25.80 8.32
N ASN A 94 9.09 25.80 7.73
CA ASN A 94 8.41 27.03 7.31
C ASN A 94 7.65 27.73 8.45
N ILE A 95 7.51 27.09 9.62
CA ILE A 95 6.86 27.65 10.82
C ILE A 95 7.89 28.25 11.80
N ALA A 96 9.19 27.99 11.59
CA ALA A 96 10.29 28.49 12.42
C ALA A 96 10.71 29.93 12.06
#